data_AF-A0A2Z6IFT8-F1
#
_entry.id   AF-A0A2Z6IFT8-F1
#
_cell.length_a   1.000
_cell.length_b   1.000
_cell.length_c   1.000
_cell.angle_alpha   90.00
_cell.angle_beta   90.00
_cell.angle_gamma   90.00
#
_symmetry.space_group_name_H-M   'P 1'
#
loop_
_entity.id
_entity.type
_entity.pdbx_description
1 polymer ?
#
loop_
_entity_poly.entity_id
_entity_poly.type
_entity_poly.pdbx_seq_one_letter_code
_entity_poly.pdbx_strand_id
1 'polypeptide(L)' 'MSTTTDTYVRARIDTNTKERAASALESMGLSVSDAIRLLMLRIADEHRQG' A
#
# COMPACT_ATOMS: atom_id res chain seq x y z
N MET A 1 -23.59 -9.13 13.64
CA MET A 1 -22.86 -7.93 13.15
C MET A 1 -21.44 -8.37 12.88
N SER A 2 -21.09 -8.69 11.63
CA SER A 2 -19.69 -8.98 11.28
C SER A 2 -18.90 -7.70 11.40
N THR A 3 -18.07 -7.59 12.42
CA THR A 3 -16.96 -6.63 12.41
C THR A 3 -16.08 -7.05 11.25
N THR A 4 -16.22 -6.40 10.10
CA THR A 4 -15.15 -6.37 9.10
C THR A 4 -13.95 -5.80 9.81
N THR A 5 -13.11 -6.68 10.37
CA THR A 5 -11.88 -6.30 11.04
C THR A 5 -11.05 -5.54 10.02
N ASP A 6 -10.96 -4.22 10.15
CA ASP A 6 -10.09 -3.40 9.32
C ASP A 6 -8.67 -3.96 9.43
N THR A 7 -8.30 -4.77 8.46
CA THR A 7 -7.03 -5.50 8.47
C THR A 7 -5.99 -4.50 8.01
N TYR A 8 -5.05 -4.18 8.90
CA TYR A 8 -4.01 -3.20 8.63
C TYR A 8 -2.73 -3.89 8.14
N VAL A 9 -2.02 -3.21 7.24
CA VAL A 9 -0.72 -3.65 6.73
C VAL A 9 0.37 -2.96 7.54
N ARG A 10 1.30 -3.74 8.13
CA ARG A 10 2.46 -3.23 8.86
C ARG A 10 3.73 -3.83 8.30
N ALA A 11 4.63 -2.98 7.80
CA ALA A 11 5.95 -3.37 7.32
C ALA A 11 7.02 -2.52 7.98
N ARG A 12 8.19 -3.11 8.27
CA ARG A 12 9.37 -2.35 8.69
C ARG A 12 10.04 -1.77 7.45
N ILE A 13 10.39 -0.50 7.53
CA ILE A 13 11.11 0.25 6.50
C ILE A 13 11.97 1.29 7.19
N ASP A 14 13.10 1.63 6.59
CA ASP A 14 13.93 2.75 7.02
C ASP A 14 13.18 4.08 6.91
N THR A 15 13.45 5.01 7.83
CA THR A 15 12.77 6.30 7.92
C THR A 15 13.00 7.15 6.67
N ASN A 16 14.24 7.25 6.17
CA ASN A 16 14.54 8.06 4.99
C ASN A 16 13.80 7.53 3.76
N THR A 17 13.76 6.21 3.61
CA THR A 17 13.02 5.57 2.52
C THR A 17 11.53 5.86 2.62
N LYS A 18 10.95 5.77 3.82
CA LYS A 18 9.53 6.11 4.06
C LYS A 18 9.21 7.55 3.68
N GLU A 19 10.01 8.51 4.12
CA GLU A 19 9.77 9.94 3.86
C GLU A 19 9.86 10.28 2.38
N ARG A 20 10.90 9.78 1.70
CA ARG A 20 11.07 9.99 0.26
C ARG A 20 9.92 9.39 -0.55
N ALA A 21 9.52 8.16 -0.23
CA ALA A 21 8.40 7.51 -0.90
C ALA A 21 7.08 8.24 -0.63
N ALA A 22 6.83 8.64 0.61
CA ALA A 22 5.63 9.39 0.97
C ALA A 22 5.53 10.73 0.24
N SER A 23 6.63 11.50 0.18
CA SER A 23 6.65 12.79 -0.54
C SER A 23 6.43 12.62 -2.04
N ALA A 24 7.02 11.58 -2.64
CA ALA A 24 6.80 11.27 -4.05
C ALA A 24 5.34 10.88 -4.33
N LEU A 25 4.75 10.04 -3.48
CA LEU A 25 3.34 9.63 -3.59
C LEU A 25 2.39 10.83 -3.43
N GLU A 26 2.64 11.70 -2.46
CA GLU A 26 1.86 12.91 -2.24
C GLU A 26 1.90 13.86 -3.44
N SER A 27 3.09 14.00 -4.07
CA SER A 27 3.25 14.77 -5.31
C SER A 27 2.45 14.20 -6.49
N MET A 28 2.12 12.91 -6.44
CA MET A 28 1.24 12.23 -7.40
C MET A 28 -0.24 12.24 -6.97
N GLY A 29 -0.58 12.87 -5.84
CA GLY A 29 -1.93 12.90 -5.28
C GLY A 29 -2.37 11.59 -4.63
N LEU A 30 -1.42 10.75 -4.21
CA LEU A 30 -1.67 9.43 -3.63
C LEU A 30 -1.21 9.37 -2.18
N SER A 31 -1.99 8.70 -1.33
CA SER A 31 -1.52 8.30 0.00
C SER A 31 -0.67 7.03 -0.07
N VAL A 32 0.18 6.82 0.94
CA VAL A 32 0.91 5.56 1.14
C VAL A 32 -0.05 4.36 1.17
N SER A 33 -1.23 4.53 1.79
CA SER A 33 -2.25 3.49 1.86
C SER A 33 -2.83 3.14 0.49
N ASP A 34 -3.05 4.14 -0.38
CA ASP A 34 -3.55 3.91 -1.74
C ASP A 34 -2.52 3.16 -2.57
N ALA A 35 -1.26 3.58 -2.51
CA ALA A 35 -0.16 2.93 -3.20
C ALA A 35 -0.03 1.44 -2.79
N ILE A 36 -0.07 1.15 -1.48
CA ILE A 36 -0.01 -0.23 -0.97
C ILE A 36 -1.22 -1.04 -1.45
N ARG A 37 -2.42 -0.47 -1.40
CA ARG A 37 -3.65 -1.16 -1.84
C ARG A 37 -3.59 -1.50 -3.33
N LEU A 38 -3.18 -0.55 -4.16
CA LEU A 38 -3.03 -0.75 -5.61
C LEU A 38 -1.99 -1.82 -5.93
N LEU A 39 -0.85 -1.81 -5.22
CA LEU A 39 0.19 -2.83 -5.37
C LEU A 39 -0.34 -4.22 -5.02
N MET A 40 -1.05 -4.38 -3.89
CA MET A 40 -1.60 -5.67 -3.49
C MET A 40 -2.64 -6.20 -4.49
N LEU A 41 -3.50 -5.33 -5.01
CA LEU A 41 -4.47 -5.69 -6.04
C LEU A 41 -3.77 -6.15 -7.33
N ARG A 42 -2.72 -5.43 -7.76
CA ARG A 42 -1.94 -5.79 -8.94
C ARG A 42 -1.27 -7.16 -8.79
N ILE A 43 -0.61 -7.42 -7.67
CA ILE A 43 0.03 -8.70 -7.38
C ILE A 43 -1.00 -9.84 -7.38
N ALA A 44 -2.16 -9.62 -6.75
CA ALA A 44 -3.22 -10.62 -6.69
C ALA A 44 -3.81 -10.94 -8.08
N ASP A 45 -3.91 -9.94 -8.95
CA ASP A 45 -4.39 -10.10 -10.33
C ASP A 45 -3.36 -10.82 -11.21
N GLU A 46 -2.08 -10.44 -11.13
CA GLU A 46 -0.99 -11.08 -11.89
C GLU A 46 -0.85 -12.56 -11.57
N HIS A 47 -0.91 -12.93 -10.29
CA HIS A 47 -0.78 -14.34 -9.87
C HIS A 47 -2.03 -15.19 -10.12
N ARG A 48 -3.18 -14.59 -10.44
CA ARG A 48 -4.40 -15.34 -10.80
C ARG A 48 -4.36 -15.84 -12.26
N GLN A 49 -3.61 -15.16 -13.12
CA GLN A 49 -3.60 -15.38 -14.57
C GLN A 49 -2.38 -16.18 -15.05
N GLY A 50 -1.52 -16.64 -14.14
CA GLY A 50 -0.29 -17.39 -14.43
C GLY A 50 -0.35 -18.85 -13.97
#